data_AF-A0A7V5LGL5-F1
#
_entry.id   AF-A0A7V5LGL5-F1
#
_cell.length_a   1.000
_cell.length_b   1.000
_cell.length_c   1.000
_cell.angle_alpha   90.00
_cell.angle_beta   90.00
_cell.angle_gamma   90.00
#
_symmetry.space_group_name_H-M   'P 1'
#
loop_
_entity.id
_entity.type
_entity.pdbx_description
1 polymer ?
#
loop_
_entity_poly.entity_id
_entity_poly.type
_entity_poly.pdbx_seq_one_letter_code
_entity_poly.pdbx_strand_id
1 'polypeptide(L)' 'FDLGDDLVEVETEKTTFVVDAPRAGKIERVMLHAGEKARIGTHLAELSL' A
#
# COMPACT_ATOMS: atom_id res chain seq x y z
N PHE A 1 8.87 3.29 -7.76
CA PHE A 1 9.11 2.08 -6.98
C PHE A 1 9.44 0.98 -7.96
N ASP A 2 10.37 0.13 -7.58
CA ASP A 2 10.78 -1.04 -8.35
C ASP A 2 10.00 -2.28 -7.86
N LEU A 3 10.07 -3.37 -8.63
CA LEU A 3 9.43 -4.63 -8.26
C LEU A 3 9.99 -5.13 -6.92
N GLY A 4 9.11 -5.38 -5.95
CA GLY A 4 9.49 -5.85 -4.61
C GLY A 4 9.84 -4.75 -3.61
N ASP A 5 9.72 -3.47 -3.96
CA ASP A 5 9.82 -2.38 -2.98
C ASP A 5 8.65 -2.40 -2.00
N ASP A 6 8.92 -2.13 -0.73
CA ASP A 6 7.89 -1.99 0.31
C ASP A 6 7.02 -0.76 0.04
N LEU A 7 5.71 -0.95 -0.21
CA LEU A 7 4.79 0.14 -0.54
C LEU A 7 3.98 0.65 0.64
N VAL A 8 3.46 -0.26 1.46
CA VAL A 8 2.61 0.09 2.60
C VAL A 8 2.78 -0.91 3.73
N GLU A 9 2.76 -0.37 4.95
CA GLU A 9 2.74 -1.14 6.18
C GLU A 9 1.32 -1.16 6.73
N VAL A 10 0.77 -2.36 6.94
CA VAL A 10 -0.58 -2.58 7.43
C VAL A 10 -0.51 -3.19 8.81
N GLU A 11 -0.84 -2.38 9.81
CA GLU A 11 -0.97 -2.82 11.20
C GLU A 11 -2.36 -3.43 11.44
N THR A 12 -2.38 -4.60 12.07
CA THR A 12 -3.58 -5.23 12.62
C THR A 12 -3.39 -5.44 14.12
N GLU A 13 -4.47 -5.74 14.86
CA GLU A 13 -4.45 -5.89 16.34
C GLU A 13 -3.29 -6.76 16.87
N LYS A 14 -2.86 -7.76 16.10
CA LYS A 14 -1.84 -8.73 16.53
C LYS A 14 -0.54 -8.67 15.74
N THR A 15 -0.56 -8.10 14.54
CA THR A 15 0.56 -8.26 13.60
C THR A 15 0.56 -7.14 12.58
N THR A 16 1.76 -6.74 12.20
CA THR A 16 2.00 -5.79 11.13
C THR A 16 2.57 -6.52 9.93
N PHE A 17 2.08 -6.18 8.74
CA PHE A 17 2.50 -6.77 7.48
C PHE A 17 2.95 -5.67 6.53
N VAL A 18 4.00 -5.94 5.77
CA VAL A 18 4.44 -5.06 4.70
C VAL A 18 3.91 -5.62 3.39
N VAL A 19 3.33 -4.75 2.56
CA VAL A 19 2.88 -5.10 1.21
C VAL A 19 3.91 -4.56 0.23
N ASP A 20 4.57 -5.48 -0.45
CA ASP A 20 5.55 -5.25 -1.51
C ASP A 20 4.91 -4.85 -2.85
N ALA A 21 5.68 -4.16 -3.68
CA ALA A 21 5.26 -3.67 -4.96
C ALA A 21 5.09 -4.83 -5.96
N PRO A 22 3.88 -5.05 -6.52
CA PRO A 22 3.63 -6.16 -7.44
C PRO A 22 4.26 -5.95 -8.83
N ARG A 23 4.77 -4.75 -9.11
CA ARG A 23 5.45 -4.36 -10.36
C ARG A 23 6.32 -3.13 -10.11
N ALA A 24 7.21 -2.79 -11.03
CA ALA A 24 7.83 -1.47 -11.06
C ALA A 24 6.85 -0.43 -11.64
N GLY A 25 6.93 0.81 -11.15
CA GLY A 25 6.07 1.90 -11.59
C GLY A 25 6.12 3.13 -10.67
N LYS A 26 5.07 3.95 -10.75
CA LYS A 26 4.94 5.19 -9.97
C LYS A 26 3.60 5.27 -9.24
N ILE A 27 3.60 5.88 -8.05
CA ILE A 27 2.38 6.20 -7.32
C ILE A 27 1.82 7.49 -7.92
N GLU A 28 0.62 7.40 -8.52
CA GLU A 28 -0.08 8.55 -9.08
C GLU A 28 -0.86 9.30 -8.00
N ARG A 29 -1.53 8.55 -7.12
CA ARG A 29 -2.39 9.11 -6.08
C ARG A 29 -2.46 8.18 -4.88
N VAL A 30 -2.35 8.74 -3.69
CA VAL A 30 -2.63 8.05 -2.44
C VAL A 30 -4.06 8.42 -2.02
N MET A 31 -4.90 7.42 -1.79
CA MET A 31 -6.31 7.58 -1.40
C MET A 31 -6.51 7.41 0.11
N LEU A 32 -5.65 6.65 0.77
CA LEU A 32 -5.70 6.41 2.20
C LEU A 32 -4.40 6.86 2.86
N HIS A 33 -4.50 7.71 3.88
CA HIS A 33 -3.37 8.26 4.59
C HIS A 33 -2.96 7.40 5.80
N ALA A 34 -1.73 7.60 6.26
CA ALA A 34 -1.22 6.90 7.44
C ALA A 34 -2.11 7.18 8.68
N GLY A 35 -2.45 6.11 9.40
CA GLY A 35 -3.33 6.17 10.58
C GLY A 35 -4.83 6.05 10.27
N GLU A 36 -5.24 6.03 9.00
CA GLU A 36 -6.63 5.76 8.63
C GLU A 36 -6.96 4.26 8.67
N LYS A 37 -8.23 3.95 8.95
CA LYS A 37 -8.70 2.57 9.03
C LYS A 37 -9.09 2.04 7.65
N ALA A 38 -8.26 1.15 7.10
CA ALA A 38 -8.60 0.37 5.92
C ALA A 38 -9.57 -0.78 6.25
N ARG A 39 -10.48 -1.09 5.31
CA ARG A 39 -11.27 -2.34 5.29
C ARG A 39 -10.87 -3.18 4.10
N ILE A 40 -11.17 -4.48 4.12
CA ILE A 40 -10.96 -5.36 2.96
C ILE A 40 -11.70 -4.78 1.74
N GLY A 41 -10.98 -4.63 0.63
CA GLY A 41 -11.49 -4.01 -0.60
C GLY A 41 -11.33 -2.49 -0.67
N THR A 42 -10.73 -1.84 0.34
CA THR A 42 -10.44 -0.40 0.27
C THR A 42 -9.28 -0.14 -0.68
N HIS A 43 -9.43 0.84 -1.57
CA HIS A 43 -8.33 1.30 -2.42
C HIS A 43 -7.34 2.16 -1.62
N LEU A 44 -6.06 1.77 -1.61
CA LEU A 44 -5.01 2.47 -0.87
C LEU A 44 -4.35 3.56 -1.73
N ALA A 45 -3.99 3.22 -2.97
CA ALA A 45 -3.33 4.10 -3.91
C ALA A 45 -3.57 3.65 -5.35
N GLU A 46 -3.42 4.59 -6.30
CA GLU A 46 -3.36 4.35 -7.74
C GLU A 46 -1.91 4.28 -8.21
N LEU A 47 -1.62 3.27 -9.04
CA LEU A 47 -0.28 2.96 -9.53
C LEU A 47 -0.25 3.00 -11.08
N SER A 48 0.69 3.75 -11.65
CA SER A 48 1.00 3.77 -13.09
C SER A 48 2.28 2.98 -13.38
N LEU A 49 2.43 2.53 -14.64
CA LEU A 49 3.70 1.98 -15.16
C LEU A 49 4.68 3.11 -15.46
#